data_AF-A0A7K2YXX1-F1
#
_entry.id   AF-A0A7K2YXX1-F1
#
_cell.length_a   1.000
_cell.length_b   1.000
_cell.length_c   1.000
_cell.angle_alpha   90.00
_cell.angle_beta   90.00
_cell.angle_gamma   90.00
#
_symmetry.space_group_name_H-M   'P 1'
#
loop_
_entity.id
_entity.type
_entity.pdbx_description
1 polymer ?
#
loop_
_entity_poly.entity_id
_entity_poly.type
_entity_poly.pdbx_seq_one_letter_code
_entity_poly.pdbx_strand_id
1 'polypeptide(L)' 'AYRERVGHLEVPPGQVEIVTAFDGWREDVGLGVWITTTRTRRRPKLPAQRIAALDALDALHMRWA' A
#
# COMPACT_ATOMS: atom_id res chain seq x y z
N ALA A 1 3.59 -9.05 5.01
CA ALA A 1 2.50 -9.89 4.47
C ALA A 1 2.48 -9.94 2.93
N TYR A 2 1.82 -9.02 2.20
CA TYR A 2 1.69 -9.13 0.73
C TYR A 2 3.03 -9.06 -0.02
N ARG A 3 3.82 -8.01 0.23
CA ARG A 3 5.13 -7.82 -0.41
C ARG A 3 6.12 -8.94 -0.10
N GLU A 4 6.12 -9.46 1.12
CA GLU A 4 7.00 -10.58 1.50
C GLU A 4 6.67 -11.85 0.72
N ARG A 5 5.39 -12.07 0.38
CA ARG A 5 4.90 -13.23 -0.36
C ARG A 5 5.08 -13.08 -1.87
N VAL A 6 4.80 -11.90 -2.40
CA VAL A 6 4.67 -11.65 -3.84
C VAL A 6 5.92 -10.95 -4.42
N GLY A 7 6.77 -10.40 -3.54
CA GLY A 7 8.01 -9.72 -3.91
C GLY A 7 7.80 -8.26 -4.32
N HIS A 8 6.60 -7.85 -4.72
CA HIS A 8 6.29 -6.49 -5.19
C HIS A 8 5.03 -5.88 -4.54
N LEU A 9 4.76 -4.61 -4.86
CA LEU A 9 3.60 -3.83 -4.39
C LEU A 9 2.64 -3.44 -5.53
N GLU A 10 2.65 -4.21 -6.63
CA GLU A 10 1.61 -4.10 -7.66
C GLU A 10 0.41 -4.94 -7.21
N VAL A 11 -0.41 -4.30 -6.39
CA VAL A 11 -1.57 -4.96 -5.82
C VAL A 11 -2.78 -4.72 -6.74
N PRO A 12 -3.41 -5.77 -7.30
CA PRO A 12 -4.62 -5.62 -8.10
C PRO A 12 -5.71 -4.89 -7.29
N PRO A 13 -6.54 -4.02 -7.92
CA PRO A 13 -7.54 -3.24 -7.20
C PRO A 13 -8.49 -4.07 -6.32
N GLY A 14 -8.83 -5.29 -6.74
CA GLY A 14 -9.70 -6.21 -6.00
C GLY A 14 -9.01 -7.02 -4.89
N GLN A 15 -7.70 -6.87 -4.67
CA GLN A 15 -6.99 -7.62 -3.63
C GLN A 15 -7.42 -7.15 -2.24
N VAL A 16 -7.90 -8.12 -1.45
CA VAL A 16 -8.23 -7.96 -0.03
C VAL A 16 -7.21 -8.76 0.78
N GLU A 17 -6.73 -8.16 1.87
CA GLU A 17 -5.90 -8.83 2.86
C GLU A 17 -6.59 -8.81 4.22
N ILE A 18 -6.54 -9.93 4.93
CA ILE A 18 -7.03 -10.02 6.31
C ILE A 18 -5.92 -9.55 7.22
N VAL A 19 -6.17 -8.48 7.97
CA VAL A 19 -5.23 -7.94 8.96
C VAL A 19 -5.81 -8.04 10.36
N THR A 20 -4.97 -8.24 11.35
CA THR A 20 -5.36 -8.13 12.76
C THR A 20 -5.26 -6.68 13.18
N ALA A 21 -6.39 -6.07 13.50
CA ALA A 21 -6.48 -4.73 14.05
C ALA A 21 -5.86 -4.66 15.46
N PHE A 22 -5.66 -3.45 15.96
CA PHE A 22 -5.00 -3.20 17.25
C PHE A 22 -5.78 -3.79 18.44
N ASP A 23 -7.07 -4.01 18.27
CA ASP A 23 -8.00 -4.58 19.26
C ASP A 23 -8.10 -6.11 19.15
N GLY A 24 -7.31 -6.74 18.27
CA GLY A 24 -7.25 -8.18 18.07
C GLY A 24 -8.27 -8.74 17.08
N TRP A 25 -9.16 -7.90 16.52
CA TRP A 25 -10.13 -8.34 15.53
C TRP A 25 -9.51 -8.48 14.14
N ARG A 26 -10.04 -9.41 13.33
CA ARG A 26 -9.62 -9.57 11.94
C ARG A 26 -10.49 -8.71 11.05
N GLU A 27 -9.86 -7.90 10.21
CA GLU A 27 -10.53 -7.02 9.27
C GLU A 27 -10.08 -7.29 7.85
N ASP A 28 -11.04 -7.24 6.93
CA ASP A 28 -10.81 -7.30 5.50
C ASP A 28 -10.41 -5.91 4.99
N VAL A 29 -9.15 -5.77 4.56
CA VAL A 29 -8.63 -4.52 4.01
C VAL A 29 -8.44 -4.66 2.51
N GLY A 30 -9.16 -3.84 1.75
CA GLY A 30 -8.98 -3.68 0.30
C GLY A 30 -7.64 -3.02 -0.03
N LEU A 31 -6.56 -3.80 0.05
CA LEU A 31 -5.19 -3.33 -0.09
C LEU A 31 -4.93 -2.70 -1.46
N GLY A 32 -5.50 -3.26 -2.53
CA GLY A 32 -5.35 -2.73 -3.89
C GLY A 32 -5.96 -1.34 -4.06
N VAL A 33 -7.20 -1.17 -3.60
CA VAL A 33 -7.88 0.14 -3.58
C VAL A 33 -7.12 1.12 -2.70
N TRP A 34 -6.64 0.70 -1.53
CA TRP A 34 -5.91 1.57 -0.61
C TRP A 34 -4.60 2.08 -1.20
N ILE A 35 -3.76 1.22 -1.79
CA ILE A 35 -2.51 1.62 -2.43
C ILE A 35 -2.79 2.58 -3.58
N THR A 36 -3.73 2.23 -4.46
CA THR A 36 -4.10 3.06 -5.63
C THR A 36 -4.60 4.44 -5.19
N THR A 37 -5.49 4.50 -4.22
CA THR A 37 -6.05 5.75 -3.68
C THR A 37 -4.99 6.58 -2.97
N THR A 38 -4.08 5.93 -2.25
CA THR A 38 -3.02 6.61 -1.52
C THR A 38 -2.04 7.28 -2.49
N ARG A 39 -1.59 6.57 -3.52
CA ARG A 39 -0.69 7.08 -4.55
C ARG A 39 -1.31 8.21 -5.38
N THR A 40 -2.58 8.08 -5.78
CA THR A 40 -3.23 9.01 -6.72
C THR A 40 -3.92 10.19 -6.04
N ARG A 41 -4.64 9.96 -4.95
CA ARG A 41 -5.54 10.97 -4.34
C ARG A 41 -5.03 11.55 -3.04
N ARG A 42 -4.31 10.75 -2.24
CA ARG A 42 -3.87 11.19 -0.91
C ARG A 42 -2.47 11.77 -0.92
N ARG A 43 -1.59 11.33 -1.82
CA ARG A 43 -0.19 11.80 -1.94
C ARG A 43 -0.04 13.33 -1.89
N PRO A 44 -0.84 14.16 -2.61
CA PRO A 44 -0.71 15.63 -2.53
C PRO A 44 -1.05 16.22 -1.15
N LYS A 45 -1.79 15.48 -0.32
CA LYS A 45 -2.25 15.90 1.01
C LYS A 45 -1.43 15.25 2.13
N LEU A 46 -0.46 14.41 1.80
CA LEU A 46 0.35 13.72 2.80
C LEU A 46 1.52 14.61 3.23
N PRO A 47 1.93 14.55 4.51
CA PRO A 47 3.17 15.17 4.96
C PRO A 47 4.37 14.66 4.15
N ALA A 48 5.38 15.51 3.94
CA ALA A 48 6.57 15.19 3.16
C ALA A 48 7.25 13.88 3.61
N GLN A 49 7.30 13.61 4.92
CA GLN A 49 7.87 12.37 5.46
C GLN A 49 7.10 11.11 5.01
N ARG A 50 5.76 11.21 4.91
CA ARG A 50 4.92 10.11 4.42
C ARG A 50 5.07 9.92 2.90
N ILE A 51 5.23 11.02 2.15
CA ILE A 51 5.54 10.95 0.72
C ILE A 51 6.91 10.29 0.51
N ALA A 52 7.94 10.69 1.25
CA ALA A 52 9.27 10.07 1.15
C ALA A 52 9.25 8.57 1.51
N ALA A 53 8.44 8.17 2.49
CA ALA A 53 8.25 6.75 2.81
C ALA A 53 7.54 5.98 1.68
N LEU A 54 6.54 6.59 1.03
CA LEU A 54 5.90 6.01 -0.15
C LEU A 54 6.87 5.93 -1.33
N ASP A 55 7.65 6.98 -1.57
CA ASP A 55 8.65 7.02 -2.65
C ASP A 55 9.76 6.00 -2.43
N ALA A 56 10.18 5.78 -1.18
CA ALA A 56 11.11 4.71 -0.84
C ALA A 56 10.51 3.32 -1.11
N LEU A 57 9.22 3.12 -0.80
CA LEU A 57 8.52 1.87 -1.11
C LEU A 57 8.38 1.66 -2.62
N ASP A 58 8.15 2.71 -3.39
CA ASP A 58 8.06 2.68 -4.86
C ASP A 58 9.45 2.44 -5.49
N ALA A 59 10.49 3.12 -5.00
CA ALA A 59 11.87 2.99 -5.47
C ALA A 59 12.47 1.61 -5.19
N LEU A 60 12.05 0.97 -4.10
CA LEU A 60 12.48 -0.39 -3.77
C LEU A 60 11.92 -1.43 -4.74
N HIS A 61 10.90 -1.11 -5.57
CA HIS A 61 10.21 -2.15 -6.35
C HIS A 61 9.77 -1.84 -7.78
N MET A 62 9.74 -0.61 -8.33
CA MET A 62 9.48 -0.47 -9.80
C MET A 62 10.13 0.71 -10.54
N ARG A 63 10.73 0.36 -11.69
CA ARG A 63 10.93 1.23 -12.87
C ARG A 63 9.56 1.57 -13.44
N TRP A 64 9.33 2.86 -13.63
CA TRP A 64 8.21 3.38 -14.41
C TRP A 64 8.48 3.12 -15.90
N ALA A 65 7.54 2.47 -16.58
CA ALA A 65 7.33 2.57 -18.02
C ALA A 65 5.92 3.13 -18.24
#